data_AF-A0A0F3GLJ5-F1
#
_entry.id   AF-A0A0F3GLJ5-F1
#
_cell.length_a   1.000
_cell.length_b   1.000
_cell.length_c   1.000
_cell.angle_alpha   90.00
_cell.angle_beta   90.00
_cell.angle_gamma   90.00
#
_symmetry.space_group_name_H-M   'P 1'
#
loop_
_entity.id
_entity.type
_entity.pdbx_description
1 polymer ?
#
loop_
_entity_poly.entity_id
_entity_poly.type
_entity_poly.pdbx_seq_one_letter_code
_entity_poly.pdbx_strand_id
1 'polypeptide(L)'
;MTFTDSFKKGFEVLNKNWPVVAIQIAAVFVAMMGFVVLIAIPVVLVAVMFGSDLMQIIDNFSLEYLTRLITARHLTIAIIIALVLTIYIIAMALILFFVYGASCGVLAGSLREPGHGFTLKGFYVEGKRMFFPLLGFNMVIGLIAVIEVAVVATCYFLVLSLRETANAGSAQVGHFIEIFSALITLTVLFFLLTGTLSVNVYGTSILALRGGRVFSVFKDSVLFIINRPVAYWFYIVCIAGFFASNVALVIVGAIISVIPVIGAVLAIPFQLLLQVAQSYMGFLVISSVFSYYHGVTGGESIVRSDILPAVVEPTEPPAE
;
A
#
# COMPACT_ATOMS: atom_id res chain seq x y z
N MET A 1 -25.80 6.90 7.37
CA MET A 1 -24.89 7.84 6.67
C MET A 1 -24.83 7.43 5.21
N THR A 2 -25.04 8.35 4.26
CA THR A 2 -24.96 8.00 2.84
C THR A 2 -23.51 7.96 2.35
N PHE A 3 -23.25 7.31 1.21
CA PHE A 3 -21.93 7.30 0.58
C PHE A 3 -21.45 8.71 0.25
N THR A 4 -22.35 9.54 -0.26
CA THR A 4 -22.09 10.95 -0.58
C THR A 4 -21.67 11.74 0.64
N ASP A 5 -22.33 11.56 1.78
CA ASP A 5 -21.96 12.26 3.02
C ASP A 5 -20.58 11.85 3.53
N SER A 6 -20.27 10.56 3.41
CA SER A 6 -18.98 10.00 3.84
C SER A 6 -17.83 10.51 2.97
N PHE A 7 -18.07 10.62 1.67
CA PHE A 7 -17.11 11.17 0.71
C PHE A 7 -16.90 12.68 0.91
N LYS A 8 -17.99 13.45 1.07
CA LYS A 8 -17.91 14.90 1.36
C LYS A 8 -17.13 15.15 2.64
N LYS A 9 -17.44 14.43 3.72
CA LYS A 9 -16.71 14.53 4.98
C LYS A 9 -15.24 14.11 4.83
N GLY A 10 -14.97 13.06 4.07
CA GLY A 10 -13.60 12.64 3.74
C GLY A 10 -12.82 13.72 3.01
N PHE A 11 -13.45 14.42 2.07
CA PHE A 11 -12.87 15.53 1.34
C PHE A 11 -12.60 16.74 2.25
N GLU A 12 -13.55 17.12 3.11
CA GLU A 12 -13.38 18.21 4.08
C GLU A 12 -12.22 17.95 5.04
N VAL A 13 -12.15 16.73 5.60
CA VAL A 13 -11.07 16.32 6.51
C VAL A 13 -9.71 16.33 5.81
N LEU A 14 -9.64 15.85 4.57
CA LEU A 14 -8.40 15.88 3.81
C LEU A 14 -7.98 17.32 3.47
N ASN A 15 -8.90 18.16 3.01
CA ASN A 15 -8.59 19.54 2.64
C ASN A 15 -8.10 20.36 3.85
N LYS A 16 -8.69 20.12 5.03
CA LYS A 16 -8.21 20.70 6.29
C LYS A 16 -6.77 20.26 6.63
N ASN A 17 -6.39 19.05 6.22
CA ASN A 17 -5.09 18.44 6.49
C ASN A 17 -4.24 18.26 5.22
N TRP A 18 -4.40 19.13 4.22
CA TRP A 18 -3.64 19.05 2.98
C TRP A 18 -2.11 19.01 3.16
N PRO A 19 -1.47 19.58 4.22
CA PRO A 19 -0.03 19.45 4.41
C PRO A 19 0.45 18.01 4.57
N VAL A 20 -0.44 17.08 4.96
CA VAL A 20 -0.16 15.64 4.99
C VAL A 20 0.22 15.12 3.60
N VAL A 21 -0.50 15.57 2.57
CA VAL A 21 -0.20 15.21 1.17
C VAL A 21 1.16 15.77 0.75
N ALA A 22 1.47 17.00 1.15
CA ALA A 22 2.77 17.62 0.85
C ALA A 22 3.94 16.84 1.49
N ILE A 23 3.79 16.37 2.74
CA ILE A 23 4.80 15.55 3.41
C ILE A 23 4.97 14.20 2.69
N GLN A 24 3.89 13.56 2.25
CA GLN A 24 3.97 12.33 1.47
C GLN A 24 4.74 12.53 0.16
N ILE A 25 4.45 13.61 -0.57
CA ILE A 25 5.17 13.95 -1.81
C ILE A 25 6.65 14.19 -1.53
N ALA A 26 6.98 14.94 -0.47
CA ALA A 26 8.37 15.17 -0.07
C ALA A 26 9.09 13.86 0.27
N ALA A 27 8.43 12.94 0.99
CA ALA A 27 9.00 11.64 1.32
C ALA A 27 9.25 10.77 0.09
N VAL A 28 8.30 10.74 -0.87
CA VAL A 28 8.48 10.05 -2.16
C VAL A 28 9.61 10.69 -2.97
N PHE A 29 9.71 12.01 -2.99
CA PHE A 29 10.80 12.71 -3.67
C PHE A 29 12.17 12.38 -3.07
N VAL A 30 12.29 12.36 -1.74
CA VAL A 30 13.51 11.94 -1.04
C VAL A 30 13.84 10.48 -1.37
N ALA A 31 12.85 9.59 -1.42
CA ALA A 31 13.04 8.20 -1.82
C ALA A 31 13.39 8.02 -3.31
N MET A 32 12.99 8.95 -4.19
CA MET A 32 13.41 8.91 -5.59
C MET A 32 14.85 9.40 -5.74
N MET A 33 15.18 10.55 -5.13
CA MET A 33 16.53 11.12 -5.15
C MET A 33 17.54 10.19 -4.48
N GLY A 34 17.18 9.58 -3.34
CA GLY A 34 17.99 8.59 -2.65
C GLY A 34 18.29 7.38 -3.53
N PHE A 35 17.31 6.91 -4.31
CA PHE A 35 17.49 5.76 -5.19
C PHE A 35 18.45 6.09 -6.34
N VAL A 36 18.27 7.26 -6.97
CA VAL A 36 19.16 7.72 -8.04
C VAL A 36 20.60 7.81 -7.54
N VAL A 37 20.81 8.48 -6.40
CA VAL A 37 22.15 8.77 -5.88
C VAL A 37 22.82 7.52 -5.30
N LEU A 38 22.11 6.74 -4.48
CA LEU A 38 22.70 5.62 -3.73
C LEU A 38 22.71 4.30 -4.50
N ILE A 39 21.81 4.12 -5.48
CA ILE A 39 21.67 2.85 -6.22
C ILE A 39 21.98 3.05 -7.70
N ALA A 40 21.26 3.94 -8.39
CA ALA A 40 21.36 4.03 -9.84
C ALA A 40 22.76 4.45 -10.31
N ILE A 41 23.35 5.49 -9.70
CA ILE A 41 24.71 5.94 -10.04
C ILE A 41 25.74 4.82 -9.79
N PRO A 42 25.82 4.18 -8.61
CA PRO A 42 26.75 3.07 -8.40
C PRO A 42 26.54 1.89 -9.35
N VAL A 43 25.29 1.53 -9.65
CA VAL A 43 24.99 0.44 -10.60
C VAL A 43 25.46 0.79 -12.02
N VAL A 44 25.26 2.04 -12.48
CA VAL A 44 25.77 2.50 -13.77
C VAL A 44 27.31 2.51 -13.80
N LEU A 45 27.96 2.99 -12.73
CA LEU A 45 29.43 2.97 -12.65
C LEU A 45 29.97 1.54 -12.70
N VAL A 46 29.36 0.62 -11.98
CA VAL A 46 29.65 -0.82 -12.02
C VAL A 46 29.47 -1.35 -13.44
N ALA A 47 28.33 -1.07 -14.08
CA ALA A 47 28.05 -1.52 -15.45
C ALA A 47 29.11 -0.99 -16.44
N VAL A 48 29.54 0.26 -16.32
CA VAL A 48 30.61 0.85 -17.15
C VAL A 48 31.96 0.22 -16.85
N MET A 49 32.29 -0.04 -15.58
CA MET A 49 33.54 -0.69 -15.19
C MET A 49 33.63 -2.14 -15.67
N PHE A 50 32.49 -2.85 -15.74
CA PHE A 50 32.42 -4.22 -16.23
C PHE A 50 32.22 -4.33 -17.74
N GLY A 51 31.74 -3.27 -18.40
CA GLY A 51 31.69 -3.17 -19.87
C GLY A 51 31.06 -4.38 -20.56
N SER A 52 31.78 -4.96 -21.53
CA SER A 52 31.35 -6.07 -22.38
C SER A 52 31.17 -7.42 -21.66
N ASP A 53 31.80 -7.61 -20.49
CA ASP A 53 31.75 -8.89 -19.77
C ASP A 53 30.34 -9.15 -19.25
N LEU A 54 29.64 -8.11 -18.79
CA LEU A 54 28.28 -8.21 -18.27
C LEU A 54 27.27 -8.58 -19.38
N MET A 55 27.48 -8.06 -20.59
CA MET A 55 26.61 -8.36 -21.74
C MET A 55 26.87 -9.76 -22.30
N GLN A 56 28.12 -10.23 -22.31
CA GLN A 56 28.46 -11.61 -22.67
C GLN A 56 27.89 -12.64 -21.67
N ILE A 57 27.79 -12.29 -20.39
CA ILE A 57 27.16 -13.13 -19.35
C ILE A 57 25.64 -13.24 -19.56
N ILE A 58 24.99 -12.15 -19.97
CA ILE A 58 23.54 -12.15 -20.24
C ILE A 58 23.22 -12.96 -21.51
N ASP A 59 24.02 -12.83 -22.57
CA ASP A 59 23.77 -13.52 -23.84
C ASP A 59 24.12 -15.03 -23.80
N ASN A 60 25.09 -15.45 -22.99
CA ASN A 60 25.53 -16.85 -22.87
C ASN A 60 25.22 -17.46 -21.50
N PHE A 61 23.97 -17.30 -21.03
CA PHE A 61 23.53 -17.80 -19.73
C PHE A 61 23.54 -19.35 -19.68
N SER A 62 24.69 -19.93 -19.33
CA SER A 62 24.90 -21.38 -19.16
C SER A 62 25.36 -21.69 -17.74
N LEU A 63 25.06 -22.91 -17.28
CA LEU A 63 25.38 -23.40 -15.93
C LEU A 63 26.90 -23.34 -15.61
N GLU A 64 27.74 -23.47 -16.63
CA GLU A 64 29.21 -23.39 -16.54
C GLU A 64 29.72 -21.95 -16.32
N TYR A 65 29.03 -20.96 -16.90
CA TYR A 65 29.28 -19.54 -16.63
C TYR A 65 28.84 -19.11 -15.24
N LEU A 66 27.74 -19.67 -14.70
CA LEU A 66 27.35 -19.49 -13.30
C LEU A 66 28.45 -19.96 -12.33
N THR A 67 29.14 -21.06 -12.66
CA THR A 67 30.27 -21.56 -11.86
C THR A 67 31.50 -20.65 -11.95
N ARG A 68 31.77 -20.05 -13.11
CA ARG A 68 32.80 -19.00 -13.27
C ARG A 68 32.41 -17.67 -12.62
N LEU A 69 31.14 -17.31 -12.57
CA LEU A 69 30.65 -16.10 -11.89
C LEU A 69 30.83 -16.20 -10.37
N ILE A 70 30.75 -17.42 -9.83
CA ILE A 70 31.07 -17.77 -8.43
C ILE A 70 32.57 -17.59 -8.11
N THR A 71 33.44 -17.38 -9.12
CA THR A 71 34.87 -17.07 -8.93
C THR A 71 35.04 -15.66 -8.34
N ALA A 72 34.83 -15.58 -7.02
CA ALA A 72 35.03 -14.53 -6.04
C ALA A 72 34.65 -13.07 -6.40
N ARG A 73 35.22 -12.48 -7.45
CA ARG A 73 35.22 -11.01 -7.61
C ARG A 73 33.87 -10.43 -8.06
N HIS A 74 33.19 -11.08 -9.00
CA HIS A 74 31.89 -10.59 -9.51
C HIS A 74 30.74 -10.88 -8.55
N LEU A 75 30.75 -12.06 -7.92
CA LEU A 75 29.77 -12.44 -6.91
C LEU A 75 29.82 -11.51 -5.69
N THR A 76 31.02 -11.16 -5.20
CA THR A 76 31.16 -10.25 -4.05
C THR A 76 30.56 -8.87 -4.36
N ILE A 77 30.78 -8.31 -5.55
CA ILE A 77 30.23 -7.01 -5.93
C ILE A 77 28.71 -7.08 -6.08
N ALA A 78 28.18 -8.14 -6.70
CA ALA A 78 26.74 -8.36 -6.81
C ALA A 78 26.07 -8.48 -5.42
N ILE A 79 26.68 -9.22 -4.48
CA ILE A 79 26.18 -9.35 -3.10
C ILE A 79 26.21 -7.99 -2.39
N ILE A 80 27.29 -7.20 -2.54
CA ILE A 80 27.38 -5.87 -1.93
C ILE A 80 26.28 -4.95 -2.48
N ILE A 81 26.07 -4.93 -3.80
CA ILE A 81 25.01 -4.13 -4.44
C ILE A 81 23.63 -4.58 -3.94
N ALA A 82 23.39 -5.89 -3.91
CA ALA A 82 22.13 -6.45 -3.40
C ALA A 82 21.90 -6.05 -1.93
N LEU A 83 22.92 -6.15 -1.09
CA LEU A 83 22.84 -5.78 0.33
C LEU A 83 22.55 -4.28 0.51
N VAL A 84 23.27 -3.41 -0.22
CA VAL A 84 23.05 -1.95 -0.18
C VAL A 84 21.63 -1.62 -0.67
N LEU A 85 21.17 -2.25 -1.74
CA LEU A 85 19.82 -2.12 -2.25
C LEU A 85 18.77 -2.59 -1.22
N THR A 86 18.99 -3.73 -0.57
CA THR A 86 18.10 -4.22 0.48
C THR A 86 18.01 -3.26 1.66
N ILE A 87 19.15 -2.76 2.16
CA ILE A 87 19.20 -1.76 3.24
C ILE A 87 18.46 -0.48 2.83
N TYR A 88 18.67 -0.02 1.59
CA TYR A 88 18.00 1.14 1.04
C TYR A 88 16.48 0.98 1.00
N ILE A 89 16.00 -0.15 0.45
CA ILE A 89 14.57 -0.47 0.36
C ILE A 89 13.96 -0.53 1.76
N ILE A 90 14.62 -1.18 2.73
CA ILE A 90 14.15 -1.23 4.11
C ILE A 90 14.06 0.17 4.69
N ALA A 91 15.11 0.98 4.61
CA ALA A 91 15.13 2.33 5.15
C ALA A 91 14.00 3.21 4.57
N MET A 92 13.82 3.19 3.25
CA MET A 92 12.76 3.95 2.59
C MET A 92 11.37 3.42 2.90
N ALA A 93 11.19 2.10 2.98
CA ALA A 93 9.94 1.51 3.41
C ALA A 93 9.57 1.97 4.83
N LEU A 94 10.52 2.00 5.77
CA LEU A 94 10.27 2.49 7.13
C LEU A 94 9.89 3.98 7.15
N ILE A 95 10.56 4.82 6.36
CA ILE A 95 10.20 6.25 6.25
C ILE A 95 8.78 6.42 5.69
N LEU A 96 8.45 5.72 4.60
CA LEU A 96 7.13 5.81 3.98
C LEU A 96 6.04 5.23 4.90
N PHE A 97 6.30 4.14 5.62
CA PHE A 97 5.37 3.62 6.62
C PHE A 97 5.15 4.58 7.78
N PHE A 98 6.20 5.29 8.23
CA PHE A 98 6.07 6.31 9.25
C PHE A 98 5.19 7.47 8.78
N VAL A 99 5.44 7.97 7.56
CA VAL A 99 4.63 9.05 6.97
C VAL A 99 3.19 8.60 6.77
N TYR A 100 2.96 7.40 6.26
CA TYR A 100 1.63 6.81 6.10
C TYR A 100 0.89 6.71 7.44
N GLY A 101 1.54 6.18 8.49
CA GLY A 101 0.95 6.06 9.82
C GLY A 101 0.64 7.40 10.48
N ALA A 102 1.56 8.36 10.36
CA ALA A 102 1.36 9.73 10.83
C ALA A 102 0.17 10.40 10.12
N SER A 103 0.08 10.21 8.81
CA SER A 103 -1.01 10.73 7.98
C SER A 103 -2.37 10.17 8.42
N CYS A 104 -2.46 8.85 8.59
CA CYS A 104 -3.67 8.19 9.10
C CYS A 104 -4.05 8.68 10.50
N GLY A 105 -3.07 8.86 11.39
CA GLY A 105 -3.31 9.37 12.74
C GLY A 105 -3.85 10.80 12.75
N VAL A 106 -3.28 11.70 11.93
CA VAL A 106 -3.79 13.08 11.79
C VAL A 106 -5.20 13.11 11.22
N LEU A 107 -5.48 12.34 10.17
CA LEU A 107 -6.83 12.24 9.58
C LEU A 107 -7.86 11.71 10.58
N ALA A 108 -7.49 10.68 11.36
CA ALA A 108 -8.33 10.15 12.42
C ALA A 108 -8.55 11.15 13.55
N GLY A 109 -7.52 11.92 13.94
CA GLY A 109 -7.61 12.98 14.95
C GLY A 109 -8.60 14.07 14.54
N SER A 110 -8.54 14.55 13.30
CA SER A 110 -9.48 15.53 12.77
C SER A 110 -10.92 15.03 12.66
N LEU A 111 -11.13 13.71 12.58
CA LEU A 111 -12.47 13.11 12.61
C LEU A 111 -13.06 13.06 14.03
N ARG A 112 -12.22 12.83 15.05
CA ARG A 112 -12.64 12.81 16.46
C ARG A 112 -12.91 14.21 16.97
N GLU A 113 -12.04 15.16 16.63
CA GLU A 113 -12.10 16.54 17.09
C GLU A 113 -12.16 17.50 15.89
N PRO A 114 -13.33 18.11 15.60
CA PRO A 114 -13.50 19.02 14.47
C PRO A 114 -12.55 20.24 14.50
N GLY A 115 -12.03 20.60 15.68
CA GLY A 115 -11.03 21.65 15.86
C GLY A 115 -9.60 21.22 15.52
N HIS A 116 -9.29 19.93 15.57
CA HIS A 116 -7.94 19.40 15.39
C HIS A 116 -7.50 19.51 13.93
N GLY A 117 -6.56 20.41 13.64
CA GLY A 117 -5.97 20.58 12.31
C GLY A 117 -4.55 20.05 12.26
N PHE A 118 -3.95 20.10 11.07
CA PHE A 118 -2.57 19.66 10.89
C PHE A 118 -1.61 20.52 11.74
N THR A 119 -0.78 19.85 12.53
CA THR A 119 0.41 20.44 13.16
C THR A 119 1.58 19.49 13.00
N LEU A 120 2.78 20.02 12.77
CA LEU A 120 3.98 19.18 12.59
C LEU A 120 4.29 18.34 13.85
N LYS A 121 4.08 18.94 15.04
CA LYS A 121 4.21 18.25 16.32
C LYS A 121 3.19 17.11 16.44
N GLY A 122 1.92 17.37 16.11
CA GLY A 122 0.87 16.35 16.09
C GLY A 122 1.18 15.22 15.12
N PHE A 123 1.64 15.55 13.91
CA PHE A 123 2.04 14.57 12.89
C PHE A 123 3.13 13.62 13.41
N TYR A 124 4.17 14.14 14.07
CA TYR A 124 5.25 13.30 14.60
C TYR A 124 4.81 12.43 15.79
N VAL A 125 3.96 12.96 16.67
CA VAL A 125 3.36 12.21 17.78
C VAL A 125 2.50 11.07 17.26
N GLU A 126 1.61 11.35 16.30
CA GLU A 126 0.77 10.35 15.65
C GLU A 126 1.60 9.33 14.88
N GLY A 127 2.66 9.76 14.19
CA GLY A 127 3.59 8.88 13.50
C GLY A 127 4.23 7.88 14.45
N LYS A 128 4.79 8.33 15.58
CA LYS A 128 5.38 7.43 16.59
C LYS A 128 4.35 6.47 17.19
N ARG A 129 3.16 6.97 17.49
CA ARG A 129 2.06 6.18 18.07
C ARG A 129 1.61 5.08 17.11
N MET A 130 1.48 5.40 15.82
CA MET A 130 0.93 4.52 14.80
C MET A 130 1.98 3.60 14.16
N PHE A 131 3.27 3.94 14.22
CA PHE A 131 4.33 3.24 13.49
C PHE A 131 4.35 1.72 13.73
N PHE A 132 4.61 1.29 14.96
CA PHE A 132 4.71 -0.15 15.27
C PHE A 132 3.39 -0.89 15.11
N PRO A 133 2.24 -0.38 15.61
CA PRO A 133 0.98 -1.07 15.42
C PRO A 133 0.60 -1.21 13.95
N LEU A 134 0.85 -0.19 13.13
CA LEU A 134 0.53 -0.21 11.70
C LEU A 134 1.48 -1.10 10.91
N LEU A 135 2.77 -1.11 11.26
CA LEU A 135 3.75 -2.02 10.67
C LEU A 135 3.37 -3.47 10.95
N GLY A 136 3.08 -3.81 12.21
CA GLY A 136 2.65 -5.16 12.59
C GLY A 136 1.34 -5.57 11.91
N PHE A 137 0.38 -4.65 11.80
CA PHE A 137 -0.87 -4.91 11.08
C PHE A 137 -0.65 -5.14 9.59
N ASN A 138 0.15 -4.29 8.92
CA ASN A 138 0.47 -4.48 7.50
C ASN A 138 1.32 -5.72 7.23
N MET A 139 2.15 -6.17 8.19
CA MET A 139 2.85 -7.46 8.07
C MET A 139 1.86 -8.64 8.04
N VAL A 140 0.82 -8.63 8.90
CA VAL A 140 -0.23 -9.67 8.89
C VAL A 140 -1.01 -9.64 7.58
N ILE A 141 -1.46 -8.46 7.13
CA ILE A 141 -2.15 -8.30 5.85
C ILE A 141 -1.26 -8.72 4.68
N GLY A 142 0.02 -8.35 4.70
CA GLY A 142 0.99 -8.71 3.68
C GLY A 142 1.22 -10.22 3.59
N LEU A 143 1.32 -10.91 4.74
CA LEU A 143 1.39 -12.37 4.77
C LEU A 143 0.14 -13.02 4.18
N ILE A 144 -1.04 -12.50 4.49
CA ILE A 144 -2.31 -12.99 3.91
C ILE A 144 -2.31 -12.80 2.40
N ALA A 145 -1.93 -11.62 1.89
CA ALA A 145 -1.84 -11.37 0.45
C ALA A 145 -0.86 -12.32 -0.25
N VAL A 146 0.29 -12.63 0.38
CA VAL A 146 1.24 -13.63 -0.16
C VAL A 146 0.61 -15.02 -0.23
N ILE A 147 -0.12 -15.43 0.81
CA ILE A 147 -0.84 -16.72 0.82
C ILE A 147 -1.91 -16.75 -0.27
N GLU A 148 -2.68 -15.67 -0.44
CA GLU A 148 -3.71 -15.56 -1.49
C GLU A 148 -3.11 -15.72 -2.89
N VAL A 149 -2.02 -15.00 -3.19
CA VAL A 149 -1.32 -15.11 -4.48
C VAL A 149 -0.75 -16.52 -4.67
N ALA A 150 -0.17 -17.12 -3.64
CA ALA A 150 0.35 -18.49 -3.71
C ALA A 150 -0.74 -19.51 -4.03
N VAL A 151 -1.90 -19.42 -3.36
CA VAL A 151 -3.05 -20.30 -3.62
C VAL A 151 -3.56 -20.13 -5.05
N VAL A 152 -3.72 -18.88 -5.51
CA VAL A 152 -4.16 -18.58 -6.88
C VAL A 152 -3.16 -19.12 -7.91
N ALA A 153 -1.86 -18.95 -7.68
CA ALA A 153 -0.81 -19.48 -8.54
C ALA A 153 -0.85 -21.01 -8.60
N THR A 154 -1.02 -21.70 -7.46
CA THR A 154 -1.18 -23.16 -7.42
C THR A 154 -2.41 -23.61 -8.21
N CYS A 155 -3.55 -22.94 -8.07
CA CYS A 155 -4.76 -23.23 -8.85
C CYS A 155 -4.51 -23.04 -10.36
N TYR A 156 -3.76 -22.01 -10.75
CA TYR A 156 -3.41 -21.77 -12.15
C TYR A 156 -2.53 -22.89 -12.73
N PHE A 157 -1.58 -23.44 -11.97
CA PHE A 157 -0.80 -24.60 -12.42
C PHE A 157 -1.66 -25.84 -12.68
N LEU A 158 -2.67 -26.09 -11.83
CA LEU A 158 -3.62 -27.20 -12.06
C LEU A 158 -4.42 -27.01 -13.37
N VAL A 159 -4.84 -25.78 -13.64
CA VAL A 159 -5.52 -25.41 -14.88
C VAL A 159 -4.62 -25.67 -16.11
N LEU A 160 -3.32 -25.35 -16.03
CA LEU A 160 -2.38 -25.63 -17.11
C LEU A 160 -2.29 -27.13 -17.41
N SER A 161 -2.21 -27.98 -16.38
CA SER A 161 -2.20 -29.44 -16.56
C SER A 161 -3.50 -29.97 -17.18
N LEU A 162 -4.65 -29.42 -16.80
CA LEU A 162 -5.95 -29.77 -17.40
C LEU A 162 -6.03 -29.34 -18.87
N ARG A 163 -5.51 -28.15 -19.20
CA ARG A 163 -5.42 -27.64 -20.56
C ARG A 163 -4.60 -28.55 -21.45
N GLU A 164 -3.44 -29.02 -20.99
CA GLU A 164 -2.59 -29.95 -21.75
C GLU A 164 -3.33 -31.25 -22.06
N THR A 165 -4.04 -31.80 -21.08
CA THR A 165 -4.87 -33.01 -21.26
C THR A 165 -6.01 -32.77 -22.25
N ALA A 166 -6.68 -31.62 -22.18
CA ALA A 166 -7.78 -31.26 -23.07
C ALA A 166 -7.33 -31.01 -24.51
N ASN A 167 -6.16 -30.38 -24.69
CA ASN A 167 -5.56 -30.14 -26.01
C ASN A 167 -5.22 -31.44 -26.74
N ALA A 168 -4.91 -32.52 -26.00
CA ALA A 168 -4.72 -33.85 -26.59
C ALA A 168 -5.99 -34.42 -27.22
N GLY A 169 -7.18 -34.00 -26.74
CA GLY A 169 -8.47 -34.39 -27.32
C GLY A 169 -8.89 -33.47 -28.46
N SER A 170 -8.97 -32.15 -28.20
CA SER A 170 -9.20 -31.14 -29.24
C SER A 170 -8.72 -29.76 -28.82
N ALA A 171 -8.07 -29.04 -29.74
CA ALA A 171 -7.55 -27.70 -29.49
C ALA A 171 -8.65 -26.69 -29.08
N GLN A 172 -9.86 -26.84 -29.62
CA GLN A 172 -11.00 -25.96 -29.29
C GLN A 172 -11.41 -26.08 -27.82
N VAL A 173 -11.45 -27.31 -27.27
CA VAL A 173 -11.79 -27.54 -25.85
C VAL A 173 -10.70 -27.00 -24.95
N GLY A 174 -9.42 -27.18 -25.31
CA GLY A 174 -8.31 -26.62 -24.53
C GLY A 174 -8.32 -25.09 -24.47
N HIS A 175 -8.60 -24.41 -25.59
CA HIS A 175 -8.78 -22.95 -25.60
C HIS A 175 -9.98 -22.48 -24.77
N PHE A 176 -11.11 -23.21 -24.81
CA PHE A 176 -12.26 -22.90 -23.98
C PHE A 176 -11.92 -23.00 -22.49
N ILE A 177 -11.25 -24.07 -22.06
CA ILE A 177 -10.81 -24.26 -20.66
C ILE A 177 -9.86 -23.13 -20.25
N GLU A 178 -8.90 -22.77 -21.10
CA GLU A 178 -7.93 -21.70 -20.83
C GLU A 178 -8.61 -20.34 -20.58
N ILE A 179 -9.50 -19.92 -21.49
CA ILE A 179 -10.20 -18.63 -21.33
C ILE A 179 -11.13 -18.65 -20.12
N PHE A 180 -11.91 -19.71 -19.96
CA PHE A 180 -12.88 -19.81 -18.87
C PHE A 180 -12.21 -19.84 -17.50
N SER A 181 -11.15 -20.63 -17.35
CA SER A 181 -10.35 -20.68 -16.13
C SER A 181 -9.65 -19.35 -15.85
N ALA A 182 -9.07 -18.69 -16.86
CA ALA A 182 -8.47 -17.37 -16.70
C ALA A 182 -9.47 -16.33 -16.18
N LEU A 183 -10.72 -16.33 -16.69
CA LEU A 183 -11.78 -15.46 -16.21
C LEU A 183 -12.17 -15.75 -14.75
N ILE A 184 -12.28 -17.03 -14.36
CA ILE A 184 -12.54 -17.41 -12.96
C ILE A 184 -11.38 -16.98 -12.07
N THR A 185 -10.14 -17.29 -12.44
CA THR A 185 -8.93 -16.92 -11.70
C THR A 185 -8.84 -15.42 -11.52
N LEU A 186 -9.08 -14.64 -12.59
CA LEU A 186 -9.10 -13.17 -12.53
C LEU A 186 -10.18 -12.66 -11.58
N THR A 187 -11.39 -13.24 -11.63
CA THR A 187 -12.51 -12.85 -10.76
C THR A 187 -12.19 -13.15 -9.29
N VAL A 188 -11.71 -14.36 -9.00
CA VAL A 188 -11.32 -14.77 -7.64
C VAL A 188 -10.19 -13.88 -7.12
N LEU A 189 -9.15 -13.66 -7.91
CA LEU A 189 -8.03 -12.79 -7.55
C LEU A 189 -8.49 -11.36 -7.28
N PHE A 190 -9.39 -10.83 -8.12
CA PHE A 190 -9.97 -9.51 -7.91
C PHE A 190 -10.64 -9.41 -6.53
N PHE A 191 -11.57 -10.32 -6.22
CA PHE A 191 -12.28 -10.30 -4.92
C PHE A 191 -11.37 -10.53 -3.71
N LEU A 192 -10.37 -11.43 -3.82
CA LEU A 192 -9.40 -11.67 -2.75
C LEU A 192 -8.57 -10.42 -2.48
N LEU A 193 -7.95 -9.86 -3.53
CA LEU A 193 -7.11 -8.67 -3.39
C LEU A 193 -7.90 -7.46 -2.91
N THR A 194 -9.07 -7.18 -3.47
CA THR A 194 -9.89 -6.04 -3.02
C THR A 194 -10.46 -6.27 -1.63
N GLY A 195 -10.79 -7.51 -1.27
CA GLY A 195 -11.19 -7.91 0.08
C GLY A 195 -10.09 -7.64 1.10
N THR A 196 -8.88 -8.13 0.85
CA THR A 196 -7.71 -7.94 1.71
C THR A 196 -7.31 -6.47 1.83
N LEU A 197 -7.34 -5.71 0.72
CA LEU A 197 -7.08 -4.27 0.77
C LEU A 197 -8.19 -3.51 1.53
N SER A 198 -9.46 -3.91 1.39
CA SER A 198 -10.56 -3.34 2.18
C SER A 198 -10.35 -3.57 3.67
N VAL A 199 -10.01 -4.80 4.06
CA VAL A 199 -9.64 -5.14 5.45
C VAL A 199 -8.45 -4.29 5.91
N ASN A 200 -7.47 -4.03 5.05
CA ASN A 200 -6.33 -3.17 5.39
C ASN A 200 -6.75 -1.73 5.69
N VAL A 201 -7.54 -1.10 4.80
CA VAL A 201 -7.94 0.31 4.99
C VAL A 201 -8.88 0.45 6.18
N TYR A 202 -9.86 -0.44 6.34
CA TYR A 202 -10.74 -0.43 7.51
C TYR A 202 -9.99 -0.75 8.81
N GLY A 203 -9.05 -1.69 8.79
CA GLY A 203 -8.22 -1.99 9.96
C GLY A 203 -7.28 -0.85 10.34
N THR A 204 -6.74 -0.15 9.34
CA THR A 204 -5.98 1.09 9.57
C THR A 204 -6.89 2.16 10.21
N SER A 205 -8.16 2.25 9.80
CA SER A 205 -9.12 3.17 10.41
C SER A 205 -9.43 2.82 11.86
N ILE A 206 -9.66 1.53 12.17
CA ILE A 206 -9.89 1.02 13.52
C ILE A 206 -8.67 1.31 14.40
N LEU A 207 -7.47 1.01 13.89
CA LEU A 207 -6.23 1.23 14.61
C LEU A 207 -5.99 2.72 14.88
N ALA A 208 -6.26 3.58 13.91
CA ALA A 208 -6.10 5.02 14.04
C ALA A 208 -7.14 5.63 15.00
N LEU A 209 -8.40 5.15 14.97
CA LEU A 209 -9.53 5.70 15.75
C LEU A 209 -9.74 5.08 17.14
N ARG A 210 -9.33 3.84 17.37
CA ARG A 210 -9.54 3.13 18.64
C ARG A 210 -8.24 2.59 19.24
N GLY A 211 -7.18 2.45 18.44
CA GLY A 211 -6.01 1.69 18.85
C GLY A 211 -6.34 0.21 19.04
N GLY A 212 -5.41 -0.53 19.63
CA GLY A 212 -5.59 -1.95 19.94
C GLY A 212 -4.42 -2.82 19.48
N ARG A 213 -4.53 -4.12 19.78
CA ARG A 213 -3.55 -5.13 19.36
C ARG A 213 -3.84 -5.55 17.92
N VAL A 214 -2.77 -5.78 17.14
CA VAL A 214 -2.82 -6.14 15.71
C VAL A 214 -3.87 -7.22 15.38
N PHE A 215 -3.86 -8.34 16.09
CA PHE A 215 -4.80 -9.45 15.83
C PHE A 215 -6.25 -9.11 16.18
N SER A 216 -6.48 -8.29 17.23
CA SER A 216 -7.82 -7.81 17.55
C SER A 216 -8.35 -6.94 16.41
N VAL A 217 -7.53 -5.98 15.97
CA VAL A 217 -7.88 -5.08 14.88
C VAL A 217 -8.17 -5.85 13.59
N PHE A 218 -7.36 -6.85 13.25
CA PHE A 218 -7.61 -7.72 12.10
C PHE A 218 -8.98 -8.42 12.19
N LYS A 219 -9.25 -9.09 13.32
CA LYS A 219 -10.53 -9.77 13.53
C LYS A 219 -11.70 -8.78 13.46
N ASP A 220 -11.57 -7.62 14.08
CA ASP A 220 -12.60 -6.59 14.11
C ASP A 220 -12.85 -6.00 12.71
N SER A 221 -11.80 -5.90 11.89
CA SER A 221 -11.90 -5.43 10.49
C SER A 221 -12.62 -6.42 9.60
N VAL A 222 -12.25 -7.71 9.69
CA VAL A 222 -12.92 -8.79 8.94
C VAL A 222 -14.39 -8.89 9.37
N LEU A 223 -14.65 -8.89 10.68
CA LEU A 223 -15.99 -8.95 11.22
C LEU A 223 -16.83 -7.72 10.81
N PHE A 224 -16.24 -6.53 10.78
CA PHE A 224 -16.90 -5.32 10.33
C PHE A 224 -17.34 -5.43 8.86
N ILE A 225 -16.48 -5.93 7.98
CA ILE A 225 -16.79 -6.09 6.55
C ILE A 225 -17.84 -7.18 6.33
N ILE A 226 -17.72 -8.33 7.00
CA ILE A 226 -18.68 -9.45 6.89
C ILE A 226 -20.06 -9.02 7.40
N ASN A 227 -20.13 -8.35 8.55
CA ASN A 227 -21.40 -7.91 9.13
C ASN A 227 -22.03 -6.74 8.37
N ARG A 228 -21.24 -6.02 7.55
CA ARG A 228 -21.71 -4.86 6.78
C ARG A 228 -21.14 -4.90 5.36
N PRO A 229 -21.70 -5.72 4.45
CA PRO A 229 -21.27 -5.80 3.06
C PRO A 229 -21.27 -4.45 2.32
N VAL A 230 -22.13 -3.52 2.75
CA VAL A 230 -22.20 -2.15 2.23
C VAL A 230 -20.87 -1.39 2.42
N ALA A 231 -20.10 -1.69 3.46
CA ALA A 231 -18.78 -1.10 3.69
C ALA A 231 -17.77 -1.54 2.62
N TYR A 232 -17.78 -2.82 2.25
CA TYR A 232 -16.96 -3.34 1.16
C TYR A 232 -17.31 -2.63 -0.16
N TRP A 233 -18.60 -2.51 -0.49
CA TRP A 233 -19.02 -1.80 -1.70
C TRP A 233 -18.62 -0.33 -1.71
N PHE A 234 -18.70 0.36 -0.57
CA PHE A 234 -18.22 1.73 -0.45
C PHE A 234 -16.73 1.84 -0.77
N TYR A 235 -15.91 0.92 -0.24
CA TYR A 235 -14.49 0.84 -0.57
C TYR A 235 -14.26 0.60 -2.07
N ILE A 236 -15.00 -0.34 -2.68
CA ILE A 236 -14.92 -0.60 -4.13
C ILE A 236 -15.25 0.65 -4.95
N VAL A 237 -16.29 1.40 -4.59
CA VAL A 237 -16.64 2.66 -5.28
C VAL A 237 -15.51 3.70 -5.15
N CYS A 238 -14.90 3.82 -3.96
CA CYS A 238 -13.79 4.74 -3.74
C CYS A 238 -12.55 4.37 -4.60
N ILE A 239 -12.18 3.09 -4.63
CA ILE A 239 -11.06 2.59 -5.44
C ILE A 239 -11.36 2.68 -6.94
N ALA A 240 -12.59 2.40 -7.37
CA ALA A 240 -12.99 2.56 -8.76
C ALA A 240 -12.88 4.04 -9.19
N GLY A 241 -13.29 4.98 -8.34
CA GLY A 241 -13.09 6.41 -8.56
C GLY A 241 -11.61 6.79 -8.66
N PHE A 242 -10.78 6.28 -7.75
CA PHE A 242 -9.32 6.44 -7.80
C PHE A 242 -8.73 5.91 -9.12
N PHE A 243 -9.11 4.70 -9.53
CA PHE A 243 -8.61 4.09 -10.76
C PHE A 243 -9.07 4.86 -12.01
N ALA A 244 -10.34 5.26 -12.08
CA ALA A 244 -10.89 6.05 -13.18
C ALA A 244 -10.17 7.40 -13.32
N SER A 245 -9.92 8.09 -12.20
CA SER A 245 -9.12 9.33 -12.20
C SER A 245 -7.69 9.10 -12.69
N ASN A 246 -7.05 8.00 -12.26
CA ASN A 246 -5.71 7.64 -12.73
C ASN A 246 -5.66 7.38 -14.24
N VAL A 247 -6.62 6.60 -14.77
CA VAL A 247 -6.72 6.34 -16.22
C VAL A 247 -6.89 7.65 -16.98
N ALA A 248 -7.77 8.55 -16.53
CA ALA A 248 -7.97 9.85 -17.15
C ALA A 248 -6.68 10.68 -17.17
N LEU A 249 -5.94 10.74 -16.07
CA LEU A 249 -4.69 11.48 -15.98
C LEU A 249 -3.59 10.87 -16.87
N VAL A 250 -3.49 9.54 -16.95
CA VAL A 250 -2.53 8.87 -17.85
C VAL A 250 -2.85 9.17 -19.32
N ILE A 251 -4.13 9.20 -19.71
CA ILE A 251 -4.53 9.58 -21.08
C ILE A 251 -4.08 11.00 -21.40
N VAL A 252 -4.28 11.95 -20.48
CA VAL A 252 -3.78 13.33 -20.66
C VAL A 252 -2.26 13.36 -20.81
N GLY A 253 -1.53 12.60 -19.99
CA GLY A 253 -0.08 12.48 -20.09
C GLY A 253 0.39 11.90 -21.43
N ALA A 254 -0.32 10.91 -21.95
CA ALA A 254 -0.04 10.32 -23.25
C ALA A 254 -0.26 11.31 -24.40
N ILE A 255 -1.27 12.18 -24.31
CA ILE A 255 -1.49 13.24 -25.32
C ILE A 255 -0.34 14.24 -25.32
N ILE A 256 0.16 14.61 -24.13
CA ILE A 256 1.30 15.55 -24.00
C ILE A 256 2.59 14.95 -24.57
N SER A 257 2.83 13.65 -24.35
CA SER A 257 4.08 12.99 -24.78
C SER A 257 4.20 12.81 -26.29
N VAL A 258 3.10 12.91 -27.06
CA VAL A 258 3.10 12.83 -28.53
C VAL A 258 3.74 14.07 -29.17
N ILE A 259 3.80 15.21 -28.47
CA ILE A 259 4.36 16.45 -29.02
C ILE A 259 5.90 16.39 -28.95
N PRO A 260 6.63 16.38 -30.09
CA PRO A 260 8.09 16.33 -30.08
C PRO A 260 8.70 17.55 -29.38
N VAL A 261 9.77 17.33 -28.61
CA VAL A 261 10.55 18.35 -27.86
C VAL A 261 9.75 19.07 -26.76
N ILE A 262 8.63 19.70 -27.08
CA ILE A 262 7.75 20.41 -26.11
C ILE A 262 7.14 19.41 -25.13
N GLY A 263 6.71 18.24 -25.61
CA GLY A 263 6.16 17.18 -24.77
C GLY A 263 7.16 16.67 -23.74
N ALA A 264 8.45 16.56 -24.09
CA ALA A 264 9.49 16.13 -23.15
C ALA A 264 9.72 17.15 -22.02
N VAL A 265 9.69 18.45 -22.33
CA VAL A 265 9.83 19.52 -21.33
C VAL A 265 8.58 19.60 -20.43
N LEU A 266 7.38 19.45 -21.01
CA LEU A 266 6.12 19.46 -20.28
C LEU A 266 5.87 18.17 -19.47
N ALA A 267 6.48 17.04 -19.86
CA ALA A 267 6.33 15.77 -19.16
C ALA A 267 6.85 15.83 -17.73
N ILE A 268 7.92 16.57 -17.46
CA ILE A 268 8.50 16.68 -16.11
C ILE A 268 7.51 17.33 -15.12
N PRO A 269 7.00 18.56 -15.33
CA PRO A 269 6.03 19.18 -14.43
C PRO A 269 4.70 18.40 -14.42
N PHE A 270 4.30 17.82 -15.56
CA PHE A 270 3.10 16.98 -15.61
C PHE A 270 3.23 15.73 -14.73
N GLN A 271 4.37 15.05 -14.73
CA GLN A 271 4.61 13.87 -13.90
C GLN A 271 4.58 14.22 -12.40
N LEU A 272 5.09 15.39 -12.01
CA LEU A 272 4.98 15.88 -10.64
C LEU A 272 3.53 16.16 -10.25
N LEU A 273 2.76 16.83 -11.12
CA LEU A 273 1.32 17.06 -10.91
C LEU A 273 0.54 15.75 -10.82
N LEU A 274 0.88 14.77 -11.66
CA LEU A 274 0.30 13.43 -11.64
C LEU A 274 0.55 12.77 -10.28
N GLN A 275 1.78 12.81 -9.77
CA GLN A 275 2.12 12.25 -8.46
C GLN A 275 1.39 12.95 -7.31
N VAL A 276 1.24 14.28 -7.38
CA VAL A 276 0.47 15.08 -6.41
C VAL A 276 -1.00 14.65 -6.42
N ALA A 277 -1.61 14.58 -7.61
CA ALA A 277 -2.99 14.18 -7.78
C ALA A 277 -3.24 12.74 -7.30
N GLN A 278 -2.34 11.81 -7.63
CA GLN A 278 -2.39 10.43 -7.17
C GLN A 278 -2.30 10.32 -5.64
N SER A 279 -1.36 11.05 -5.03
CA SER A 279 -1.19 11.06 -3.58
C SER A 279 -2.42 11.64 -2.88
N TYR A 280 -2.96 12.74 -3.42
CA TYR A 280 -4.19 13.36 -2.90
C TYR A 280 -5.38 12.41 -3.01
N MET A 281 -5.60 11.78 -4.16
CA MET A 281 -6.71 10.84 -4.38
C MET A 281 -6.58 9.59 -3.49
N GLY A 282 -5.35 9.10 -3.27
CA GLY A 282 -5.10 8.00 -2.33
C GLY A 282 -5.51 8.35 -0.89
N PHE A 283 -5.13 9.53 -0.40
CA PHE A 283 -5.58 10.00 0.91
C PHE A 283 -7.06 10.32 0.95
N LEU A 284 -7.68 10.71 -0.16
CA LEU A 284 -9.13 10.93 -0.23
C LEU A 284 -9.89 9.63 -0.03
N VAL A 285 -9.42 8.52 -0.60
CA VAL A 285 -9.98 7.18 -0.34
C VAL A 285 -9.88 6.84 1.15
N ILE A 286 -8.68 6.99 1.74
CA ILE A 286 -8.46 6.70 3.17
C ILE A 286 -9.36 7.55 4.05
N SER A 287 -9.39 8.86 3.84
CA SER A 287 -10.19 9.81 4.60
C SER A 287 -11.70 9.53 4.48
N SER A 288 -12.16 9.16 3.29
CA SER A 288 -13.56 8.79 3.04
C SER A 288 -13.94 7.49 3.76
N VAL A 289 -13.07 6.48 3.73
CA VAL A 289 -13.27 5.21 4.46
C VAL A 289 -13.27 5.42 5.97
N PHE A 290 -12.36 6.26 6.48
CA PHE A 290 -12.33 6.63 7.90
C PHE A 290 -13.60 7.35 8.32
N SER A 291 -14.07 8.29 7.49
CA SER A 291 -15.31 9.03 7.72
C SER A 291 -16.53 8.10 7.74
N TYR A 292 -16.59 7.14 6.81
CA TYR A 292 -17.63 6.11 6.78
C TYR A 292 -17.58 5.24 8.04
N TYR A 293 -16.42 4.70 8.39
CA TYR A 293 -16.26 3.86 9.59
C TYR A 293 -16.68 4.62 10.86
N HIS A 294 -16.20 5.86 11.03
CA HIS A 294 -16.54 6.71 12.18
C HIS A 294 -18.03 7.01 12.24
N GLY A 295 -18.66 7.35 11.11
CA GLY A 295 -20.08 7.68 11.06
C GLY A 295 -21.01 6.50 11.33
N VAL A 296 -20.61 5.28 10.96
CA VAL A 296 -21.41 4.08 11.21
C VAL A 296 -21.18 3.51 12.62
N THR A 297 -20.01 3.75 13.23
CA THR A 297 -19.71 3.34 14.61
C THR A 297 -20.07 4.37 15.67
N GLY A 298 -20.71 5.48 15.29
CA GLY A 298 -21.25 6.48 16.21
C GLY A 298 -20.19 7.29 16.96
N GLY A 299 -18.92 7.25 16.54
CA GLY A 299 -17.83 7.91 17.27
C GLY A 299 -17.59 7.35 18.68
N GLU A 300 -18.21 6.23 19.07
CA GLU A 300 -17.98 5.62 20.37
C GLU A 300 -16.52 5.14 20.46
N SER A 301 -15.71 5.98 21.08
CA SER A 301 -14.49 5.59 21.76
C SER A 301 -14.89 4.68 22.91
N ILE A 302 -15.00 3.38 22.65
CA ILE A 302 -14.84 2.41 23.72
C ILE A 302 -13.36 2.49 24.10
N VAL A 303 -13.04 3.47 24.95
CA VAL A 303 -11.85 3.42 25.79
C VAL A 303 -12.02 2.14 26.58
N ARG A 304 -11.38 1.08 26.11
CA ARG A 304 -11.36 -0.19 26.80
C ARG A 304 -10.68 0.08 28.15
N SER A 305 -11.47 0.09 29.21
CA SER A 305 -11.05 0.25 30.61
C SER A 305 -10.03 -0.81 31.06
N ASP A 306 -9.76 -1.82 30.23
CA ASP A 306 -8.90 -2.96 30.53
C ASP A 306 -7.39 -2.63 30.53
N ILE A 307 -6.96 -1.36 30.41
CA ILE A 307 -5.54 -0.97 30.37
C ILE A 307 -5.10 -0.07 31.54
N LEU A 308 -6.01 0.41 32.40
CA LEU A 308 -5.62 1.04 33.66
C LEU A 308 -5.88 0.07 34.81
N PRO A 309 -4.85 -0.44 35.52
CA PRO A 309 -5.10 -1.11 36.79
C PRO A 309 -5.84 -0.11 37.67
N ALA A 310 -6.97 -0.55 38.23
CA ALA A 310 -7.74 0.24 39.18
C ALA A 310 -6.79 0.75 40.27
N VAL A 311 -6.52 2.06 40.24
CA VAL A 311 -5.94 2.75 41.39
C VAL A 311 -7.05 2.72 42.42
N VAL A 312 -6.97 1.74 43.33
CA VAL A 312 -7.80 1.69 44.52
C VAL A 312 -7.44 2.94 45.33
N GLU A 313 -8.28 3.97 45.26
CA GLU A 313 -8.23 5.06 46.22
C GLU A 313 -8.42 4.46 47.62
N PRO A 314 -7.47 4.68 48.55
CA PRO A 314 -7.65 4.24 49.93
C PRO A 314 -8.75 5.09 50.56
N THR A 315 -9.87 4.45 50.89
CA THR A 315 -10.92 5.02 51.73
C THR A 315 -10.31 5.42 53.08
N GLU A 316 -10.27 6.73 53.36
CA GLU A 316 -10.02 7.23 54.71
C GLU A 316 -11.11 6.70 55.65
N PRO A 317 -10.75 6.18 56.85
CA PRO A 317 -11.73 5.81 57.85
C PRO A 317 -12.40 7.06 58.45
N PRO A 318 -13.69 6.99 58.82
CA PRO A 318 -14.39 8.11 59.43
C PRO A 318 -13.75 8.47 60.78
N ALA A 319 -13.48 9.75 60.98
CA ALA A 319 -13.07 10.28 62.28
C ALA A 319 -14.25 10.25 63.25
N GLU A 320 -14.05 9.61 64.40
CA GLU A 320 -14.88 9.71 65.61
C GLU A 320 -14.69 11.06 66.32
#